data_AF-A0A369RXG4-F1
#
_entry.id   AF-A0A369RXG4-F1
#
_cell.length_a   1.000
_cell.length_b   1.000
_cell.length_c   1.000
_cell.angle_alpha   90.00
_cell.angle_beta   90.00
_cell.angle_gamma   90.00
#
_symmetry.space_group_name_H-M   'P 1'
#
loop_
_entity.id
_entity.type
_entity.pdbx_description
1 polymer ?
#
loop_
_entity_poly.entity_id
_entity_poly.type
_entity_poly.pdbx_seq_one_letter_code
_entity_poly.pdbx_strand_id
1 'polypeptide(L)'
;IITIADRLHDLSMIKSNLITYWCRQVLRSHHHFARTMSLRWAFHYSQWQPSKEVVARQDDILVVQHEQLSSDWEWMLAASCLQKEEANRISQFMFKRDAKASLCGRLLLRKAVHDLLHLPYDRIRFDRTDKGKPVLVGDNSNLSLNVSHQGDFTVLSASFQFETGIDVMKVDWLGKEDLDQFFYTMRKQFTDYEWRSIRKFFTEEEQLEAFYRHWCLKESYVKALGIGIANDLRAFEFHPQEDDVPEKHLVAVALRPRDSIDDSSTNTKENIAAPLVTLSFQDLVSSAVPFNVVDDNYWNKFSVKSEKPNLA
;
A
#
# COMPACT_ATOMS: atom_id res chain seq x y z
N ILE A 1 7.70 -7.23 15.84
CA ILE A 1 8.38 -5.93 16.07
C ILE A 1 9.82 -6.13 15.63
N ILE A 2 10.28 -5.37 14.65
CA ILE A 2 11.62 -5.47 14.07
C ILE A 2 12.47 -4.37 14.67
N THR A 3 13.68 -4.72 15.13
CA THR A 3 14.63 -3.77 15.70
C THR A 3 15.37 -3.06 14.58
N ILE A 4 15.53 -1.73 14.72
CA ILE A 4 16.27 -0.87 13.78
C ILE A 4 17.46 -0.27 14.53
N ALA A 5 18.63 -0.31 13.92
CA ALA A 5 19.81 0.40 14.41
C ALA A 5 20.11 1.61 13.50
N ASP A 6 20.05 2.82 14.07
CA ASP A 6 20.50 4.05 13.42
C ASP A 6 22.03 4.18 13.55
N ARG A 7 22.73 4.44 12.44
CA ARG A 7 24.21 4.52 12.39
C ARG A 7 24.78 5.89 12.02
N LEU A 8 24.02 6.95 12.25
CA LEU A 8 24.52 8.31 12.06
C LEU A 8 25.52 8.67 13.18
N HIS A 9 26.68 9.22 12.79
CA HIS A 9 27.74 9.72 13.68
C HIS A 9 27.30 11.02 14.40
N ASP A 10 26.28 10.95 15.24
CA ASP A 10 26.04 11.96 16.27
C ASP A 10 25.29 11.32 17.44
N LEU A 11 26.01 11.02 18.51
CA LEU A 11 25.52 10.33 19.72
C LEU A 11 24.76 11.30 20.65
N SER A 12 23.90 12.15 20.08
CA SER A 12 22.94 12.95 20.85
C SER A 12 21.55 12.88 20.23
N MET A 13 20.69 12.08 20.87
CA MET A 13 19.22 12.09 20.77
C MET A 13 18.56 11.81 19.41
N ILE A 14 18.68 10.57 18.89
CA ILE A 14 17.50 9.88 18.30
C ILE A 14 17.58 8.41 18.76
N LYS A 15 16.90 8.07 19.86
CA LYS A 15 16.43 6.68 20.01
C LYS A 15 15.30 6.56 19.00
N SER A 16 15.53 5.98 17.83
CA SER A 16 14.48 5.78 16.85
C SER A 16 13.47 4.78 17.41
N ASN A 17 12.44 5.28 18.09
CA ASN A 17 11.30 4.48 18.55
C ASN A 17 10.41 4.03 17.37
N LEU A 18 10.99 3.81 16.18
CA LEU A 18 10.26 3.36 15.02
C LEU A 18 10.03 1.85 15.12
N ILE A 19 8.77 1.45 15.07
CA ILE A 19 8.38 0.05 15.06
C ILE A 19 8.02 -0.34 13.63
N THR A 20 8.79 -1.23 13.03
CA THR A 20 8.43 -1.89 11.77
C THR A 20 8.01 -3.33 12.05
N TYR A 21 6.94 -3.81 11.43
CA TYR A 21 6.47 -5.18 11.61
C TYR A 21 5.78 -5.72 10.37
N TRP A 22 5.67 -7.05 10.29
CA TRP A 22 4.97 -7.76 9.24
C TRP A 22 3.48 -7.82 9.53
N CYS A 23 2.67 -7.42 8.56
CA CYS A 23 1.24 -7.70 8.62
C CYS A 23 1.01 -9.15 8.15
N ARG A 24 0.74 -10.08 9.07
CA ARG A 24 0.15 -11.37 8.70
C ARG A 24 -1.29 -11.12 8.23
N GLN A 25 -1.69 -11.70 7.09
CA GLN A 25 -3.06 -11.60 6.60
C GLN A 25 -3.98 -12.22 7.65
N VAL A 26 -4.80 -11.41 8.31
CA VAL A 26 -5.83 -11.90 9.22
C VAL A 26 -7.17 -11.66 8.52
N LEU A 27 -7.69 -12.72 7.89
CA LEU A 27 -9.06 -12.76 7.40
C LEU A 27 -10.00 -12.69 8.61
N ARG A 28 -10.43 -11.48 8.98
CA ARG A 28 -11.49 -11.26 9.97
C ARG A 28 -12.61 -10.45 9.35
N SER A 29 -13.83 -10.85 9.67
CA SER A 29 -15.09 -10.25 9.23
C SER A 29 -15.31 -8.86 9.81
N HIS A 30 -16.06 -8.04 9.07
CA HIS A 30 -16.28 -6.60 9.17
C HIS A 30 -17.02 -6.05 10.40
N HIS A 31 -16.83 -6.59 11.61
CA HIS A 31 -17.67 -6.19 12.76
C HIS A 31 -16.99 -5.54 13.96
N HIS A 32 -15.75 -5.01 13.84
CA HIS A 32 -15.11 -4.32 14.97
C HIS A 32 -14.14 -3.18 14.58
N PHE A 33 -14.55 -2.23 13.73
CA PHE A 33 -13.70 -1.08 13.36
C PHE A 33 -13.72 0.09 14.38
N ALA A 34 -14.55 0.01 15.42
CA ALA A 34 -14.85 1.17 16.28
C ALA A 34 -13.85 1.45 17.42
N ARG A 35 -12.71 0.75 17.53
CA ARG A 35 -11.77 0.92 18.66
C ARG A 35 -10.34 1.30 18.30
N THR A 36 -9.88 1.11 17.06
CA THR A 36 -8.48 1.35 16.71
C THR A 36 -8.29 2.70 15.99
N MET A 37 -7.36 3.52 16.47
CA MET A 37 -6.92 4.78 15.86
C MET A 37 -5.99 4.56 14.65
N SER A 38 -5.90 3.32 14.18
CA SER A 38 -5.08 2.87 13.05
C SER A 38 -5.85 1.86 12.21
N LEU A 39 -5.67 1.93 10.88
CA LEU A 39 -6.23 0.96 9.93
C LEU A 39 -5.17 0.50 8.93
N ARG A 40 -5.30 -0.74 8.47
CA ARG A 40 -4.46 -1.35 7.42
C ARG A 40 -5.37 -2.07 6.45
N TRP A 41 -5.34 -1.67 5.19
CA TRP A 41 -6.16 -2.29 4.14
C TRP A 41 -5.32 -2.80 2.99
N ALA A 42 -5.80 -3.87 2.36
CA ALA A 42 -5.27 -4.40 1.12
C ALA A 42 -6.42 -4.54 0.11
N PHE A 43 -6.12 -4.36 -1.17
CA PHE A 43 -7.04 -4.61 -2.27
C PHE A 43 -6.32 -5.39 -3.36
N HIS A 44 -6.86 -6.57 -3.70
CA HIS A 44 -6.29 -7.47 -4.71
C HIS A 44 -6.67 -7.03 -6.12
N TYR A 45 -6.10 -5.92 -6.58
CA TYR A 45 -6.50 -5.33 -7.84
C TYR A 45 -6.29 -6.27 -9.03
N SER A 46 -5.28 -7.16 -9.05
CA SER A 46 -5.07 -7.98 -10.26
C SER A 46 -6.22 -8.97 -10.52
N GLN A 47 -6.86 -9.51 -9.47
CA GLN A 47 -8.04 -10.37 -9.55
C GLN A 47 -9.34 -9.61 -9.83
N TRP A 48 -9.43 -8.32 -9.46
CA TRP A 48 -10.62 -7.53 -9.73
C TRP A 48 -10.82 -7.31 -11.24
N GLN A 49 -11.79 -7.98 -11.84
CA GLN A 49 -12.21 -7.69 -13.21
C GLN A 49 -13.46 -6.80 -13.10
N PRO A 50 -13.39 -5.50 -13.46
CA PRO A 50 -14.54 -4.62 -13.42
C PRO A 50 -15.74 -5.28 -14.10
N SER A 51 -16.81 -5.49 -13.34
CA SER A 51 -17.99 -6.19 -13.86
C SER A 51 -18.59 -5.46 -15.06
N LYS A 52 -19.09 -6.25 -16.00
CA LYS A 52 -19.89 -5.78 -17.14
C LYS A 52 -21.38 -5.69 -16.82
N GLU A 53 -21.79 -6.30 -15.71
CA GLU A 53 -23.18 -6.40 -15.30
C GLU A 53 -23.42 -5.52 -14.07
N VAL A 54 -24.34 -4.57 -14.21
CA VAL A 54 -24.75 -3.70 -13.10
C VAL A 54 -25.66 -4.49 -12.18
N VAL A 55 -25.21 -4.66 -10.96
CA VAL A 55 -26.02 -5.19 -9.88
C VAL A 55 -26.48 -3.96 -9.07
N ALA A 56 -27.61 -3.34 -9.42
CA ALA A 56 -28.11 -2.16 -8.70
C ALA A 56 -28.95 -2.59 -7.48
N ARG A 57 -28.69 -2.12 -6.26
CA ARG A 57 -29.59 -2.35 -5.11
C ARG A 57 -30.79 -1.39 -5.14
N GLN A 58 -31.98 -1.93 -4.93
CA GLN A 58 -33.24 -1.23 -4.70
C GLN A 58 -33.93 -1.94 -3.53
N ASP A 59 -34.00 -1.27 -2.37
CA ASP A 59 -34.60 -1.80 -1.13
C ASP A 59 -34.07 -3.19 -0.70
N ASP A 60 -32.74 -3.38 -0.68
CA ASP A 60 -32.05 -4.67 -0.48
C ASP A 60 -32.24 -5.74 -1.58
N ILE A 61 -32.82 -5.39 -2.74
CA ILE A 61 -32.95 -6.29 -3.91
C ILE A 61 -32.27 -5.71 -5.15
N LEU A 62 -31.53 -6.55 -5.87
CA LEU A 62 -30.78 -6.12 -7.04
C LEU A 62 -31.67 -5.93 -8.30
N VAL A 63 -31.92 -4.71 -8.79
CA VAL A 63 -32.73 -4.41 -9.98
C VAL A 63 -31.85 -3.88 -11.14
N VAL A 64 -31.81 -4.60 -12.25
CA VAL A 64 -31.11 -4.22 -13.48
C VAL A 64 -32.05 -3.36 -14.35
N GLN A 65 -31.72 -2.09 -14.58
CA GLN A 65 -32.28 -1.37 -15.74
C GLN A 65 -31.36 -1.57 -16.93
N HIS A 66 -31.85 -2.37 -17.88
CA HIS A 66 -31.12 -2.94 -19.00
C HIS A 66 -31.02 -1.97 -20.20
N GLU A 67 -30.58 -0.74 -19.98
CA GLU A 67 -30.39 0.24 -21.06
C GLU A 67 -28.95 0.79 -21.05
N GLN A 68 -28.12 0.20 -21.93
CA GLN A 68 -26.88 0.79 -22.50
C GLN A 68 -25.81 1.28 -21.52
N LEU A 69 -25.45 0.47 -20.52
CA LEU A 69 -24.24 0.74 -19.73
C LEU A 69 -23.00 0.18 -20.44
N SER A 70 -21.92 0.95 -20.45
CA SER A 70 -20.64 0.54 -21.03
C SER A 70 -20.16 -0.77 -20.40
N SER A 71 -19.31 -1.52 -21.10
CA SER A 71 -18.88 -2.86 -20.69
C SER A 71 -18.11 -2.93 -19.36
N ASP A 72 -17.85 -1.80 -18.67
CA ASP A 72 -16.97 -1.74 -17.49
C ASP A 72 -17.46 -0.68 -16.47
N TRP A 73 -18.73 -0.77 -16.07
CA TRP A 73 -19.36 0.21 -15.18
C TRP A 73 -18.65 0.37 -13.82
N GLU A 74 -18.13 -0.72 -13.24
CA GLU A 74 -17.40 -0.65 -11.95
C GLU A 74 -16.17 0.23 -12.09
N TRP A 75 -15.48 0.15 -13.23
CA TRP A 75 -14.35 1.00 -13.54
C TRP A 75 -14.80 2.46 -13.67
N MET A 76 -15.90 2.73 -14.38
CA MET A 76 -16.43 4.09 -14.52
C MET A 76 -16.85 4.69 -13.18
N LEU A 77 -17.53 3.92 -12.33
CA LEU A 77 -17.90 4.32 -10.99
C LEU A 77 -16.64 4.67 -10.18
N ALA A 78 -15.66 3.77 -10.16
CA ALA A 78 -14.39 3.99 -9.48
C ALA A 78 -13.65 5.24 -9.99
N ALA A 79 -13.59 5.42 -11.31
CA ALA A 79 -12.89 6.54 -11.94
C ALA A 79 -13.61 7.88 -11.70
N SER A 80 -14.95 7.90 -11.67
CA SER A 80 -15.75 9.11 -11.40
C SER A 80 -15.65 9.61 -9.95
N CYS A 81 -15.10 8.76 -9.07
CA CYS A 81 -14.87 9.04 -7.65
C CYS A 81 -13.46 9.63 -7.37
N LEU A 82 -12.65 9.88 -8.40
CA LEU A 82 -11.31 10.44 -8.27
C LEU A 82 -11.28 11.95 -8.46
N GLN A 83 -10.27 12.63 -7.91
CA GLN A 83 -9.95 14.01 -8.33
C GLN A 83 -9.50 14.05 -9.80
N LYS A 84 -9.77 15.16 -10.48
CA LYS A 84 -9.49 15.33 -11.92
C LYS A 84 -8.01 15.14 -12.24
N GLU A 85 -7.13 15.64 -11.38
CA GLU A 85 -5.68 15.54 -11.54
C GLU A 85 -5.22 14.08 -11.48
N GLU A 86 -5.81 13.28 -10.56
CA GLU A 86 -5.50 11.85 -10.43
C GLU A 86 -6.10 11.01 -11.55
N ALA A 87 -7.31 11.35 -12.01
CA ALA A 87 -7.89 10.74 -13.20
C ALA A 87 -7.00 10.99 -14.43
N ASN A 88 -6.52 12.23 -14.63
CA ASN A 88 -5.58 12.54 -15.71
C ASN A 88 -4.27 11.75 -15.60
N ARG A 89 -3.69 11.62 -14.40
CA ARG A 89 -2.48 10.80 -14.20
C ARG A 89 -2.73 9.34 -14.54
N ILE A 90 -3.83 8.76 -14.07
CA ILE A 90 -4.19 7.37 -14.36
C ILE A 90 -4.43 7.15 -15.85
N SER A 91 -4.95 8.16 -16.55
CA SER A 91 -5.17 8.10 -18.00
C SER A 91 -3.90 7.93 -18.82
N GLN A 92 -2.74 8.28 -18.27
CA GLN A 92 -1.44 8.20 -18.94
C GLN A 92 -0.79 6.82 -18.85
N PHE A 93 -1.32 5.91 -18.01
CA PHE A 93 -0.78 4.54 -17.97
C PHE A 93 -1.04 3.81 -19.28
N MET A 94 -0.07 3.01 -19.70
CA MET A 94 -0.21 2.16 -20.88
C MET A 94 -1.02 0.89 -20.58
N PHE A 95 -0.84 0.30 -19.39
CA PHE A 95 -1.41 -1.00 -19.06
C PHE A 95 -2.54 -0.93 -18.03
N LYS A 96 -3.55 -1.78 -18.21
CA LYS A 96 -4.70 -1.91 -17.29
C LYS A 96 -4.26 -2.21 -15.85
N ARG A 97 -3.20 -3.01 -15.67
CA ARG A 97 -2.70 -3.38 -14.34
C ARG A 97 -2.26 -2.16 -13.53
N ASP A 98 -1.47 -1.26 -14.15
CA ASP A 98 -0.94 -0.06 -13.48
C ASP A 98 -2.05 0.96 -13.22
N ALA A 99 -2.97 1.10 -14.19
CA ALA A 99 -4.15 1.93 -14.04
C ALA A 99 -5.04 1.47 -12.86
N LYS A 100 -5.30 0.15 -12.75
CA LYS A 100 -6.04 -0.45 -11.62
C LYS A 100 -5.32 -0.23 -10.30
N ALA A 101 -4.02 -0.51 -10.22
CA ALA A 101 -3.23 -0.33 -9.00
C ALA A 101 -3.30 1.12 -8.49
N SER A 102 -3.09 2.09 -9.38
CA SER A 102 -3.15 3.51 -9.03
C SER A 102 -4.56 3.96 -8.64
N LEU A 103 -5.59 3.52 -9.38
CA LEU A 103 -7.01 3.79 -9.08
C LEU A 103 -7.40 3.29 -7.69
N CYS A 104 -7.13 2.01 -7.39
CA CYS A 104 -7.43 1.41 -6.09
C CYS A 104 -6.72 2.14 -4.96
N GLY A 105 -5.48 2.59 -5.18
CA GLY A 105 -4.75 3.36 -4.18
C GLY A 105 -5.40 4.70 -3.85
N ARG A 106 -6.00 5.37 -4.84
CA ARG A 106 -6.76 6.61 -4.61
C ARG A 106 -8.07 6.37 -3.88
N LEU A 107 -8.79 5.30 -4.25
CA LEU A 107 -10.03 4.94 -3.59
C LEU A 107 -9.81 4.54 -2.13
N LEU A 108 -8.76 3.76 -1.84
CA LEU A 108 -8.38 3.40 -0.47
C LEU A 108 -8.11 4.65 0.37
N LEU A 109 -7.36 5.63 -0.16
CA LEU A 109 -7.09 6.88 0.54
C LEU A 109 -8.36 7.66 0.84
N ARG A 110 -9.23 7.85 -0.16
CA ARG A 110 -10.50 8.58 0.02
C ARG A 110 -11.43 7.87 1.00
N LYS A 111 -11.57 6.54 0.89
CA LYS A 111 -12.34 5.74 1.84
C LYS A 111 -11.79 5.86 3.26
N ALA A 112 -10.47 5.78 3.44
CA ALA A 112 -9.85 5.86 4.77
C ALA A 112 -10.12 7.22 5.43
N VAL A 113 -10.04 8.31 4.66
CA VAL A 113 -10.36 9.65 5.16
C VAL A 113 -11.85 9.78 5.49
N HIS A 114 -12.73 9.28 4.62
CA HIS A 114 -14.17 9.30 4.89
C HIS A 114 -14.52 8.52 6.17
N ASP A 115 -14.01 7.30 6.30
CA ASP A 115 -14.34 6.41 7.41
C ASP A 115 -13.75 6.91 8.74
N LEU A 116 -12.54 7.52 8.72
CA LEU A 116 -11.85 7.99 9.94
C LEU A 116 -12.22 9.42 10.36
N LEU A 117 -12.47 10.33 9.41
CA LEU A 117 -12.72 11.75 9.68
C LEU A 117 -14.18 12.16 9.44
N HIS A 118 -15.01 11.25 8.95
CA HIS A 118 -16.42 11.51 8.61
C HIS A 118 -16.60 12.68 7.64
N LEU A 119 -15.59 12.95 6.80
CA LEU A 119 -15.66 13.99 5.78
C LEU A 119 -16.51 13.51 4.60
N PRO A 120 -17.39 14.36 4.03
CA PRO A 120 -18.13 14.02 2.81
C PRO A 120 -17.18 13.62 1.68
N TYR A 121 -17.48 12.48 1.03
CA TYR A 121 -16.56 11.84 0.08
C TYR A 121 -16.13 12.79 -1.04
N ASP A 122 -17.07 13.54 -1.61
CA ASP A 122 -16.86 14.54 -2.67
C ASP A 122 -16.02 15.76 -2.23
N ARG A 123 -15.96 16.05 -0.92
CA ARG A 123 -15.19 17.17 -0.35
C ARG A 123 -13.75 16.81 0.02
N ILE A 124 -13.38 15.53 0.00
CA ILE A 124 -12.02 15.08 0.31
C ILE A 124 -11.06 15.55 -0.79
N ARG A 125 -10.04 16.34 -0.41
CA ARG A 125 -9.01 16.85 -1.33
C ARG A 125 -7.64 16.40 -0.90
N PHE A 126 -6.94 15.71 -1.80
CA PHE A 126 -5.53 15.39 -1.67
C PHE A 126 -4.70 16.33 -2.55
N ASP A 127 -3.52 16.66 -2.05
CA ASP A 127 -2.41 17.22 -2.80
C ASP A 127 -1.20 16.26 -2.70
N ARG A 128 -0.05 16.65 -3.23
CA ARG A 128 1.19 15.89 -3.13
C ARG A 128 2.32 16.76 -2.61
N THR A 129 3.18 16.16 -1.79
CA THR A 129 4.46 16.79 -1.45
C THR A 129 5.37 16.88 -2.68
N ASP A 130 6.46 17.64 -2.57
CA ASP A 130 7.50 17.72 -3.62
C ASP A 130 8.06 16.35 -4.04
N LYS A 131 8.00 15.36 -3.13
CA LYS A 131 8.43 13.98 -3.36
C LYS A 131 7.30 13.07 -3.83
N GLY A 132 6.13 13.63 -4.14
CA GLY A 132 4.98 12.91 -4.69
C GLY A 132 4.10 12.19 -3.66
N LYS A 133 4.37 12.30 -2.35
CA LYS A 133 3.56 11.65 -1.30
C LYS A 133 2.18 12.32 -1.23
N PRO A 134 1.07 11.59 -1.34
CA PRO A 134 -0.27 12.15 -1.17
C PRO A 134 -0.47 12.69 0.25
N VAL A 135 -1.02 13.90 0.36
CA VAL A 135 -1.32 14.56 1.65
C VAL A 135 -2.74 15.10 1.64
N LEU A 136 -3.46 14.97 2.75
CA LEU A 136 -4.82 15.48 2.89
C LEU A 136 -4.76 17.00 3.10
N VAL A 137 -5.49 17.75 2.26
CA VAL A 137 -5.51 19.22 2.31
C VAL A 137 -6.41 19.70 3.44
N GLY A 138 -5.92 20.66 4.23
CA GLY A 138 -6.69 21.29 5.30
C GLY A 138 -6.90 20.40 6.54
N ASP A 139 -6.17 19.29 6.64
CA ASP A 139 -6.25 18.39 7.78
C ASP A 139 -5.41 18.88 8.97
N ASN A 140 -6.04 18.96 10.13
CA ASN A 140 -5.41 19.26 11.42
C ASN A 140 -5.57 18.09 12.43
N SER A 141 -6.08 16.94 11.98
CA SER A 141 -6.43 15.81 12.84
C SER A 141 -5.25 14.90 13.21
N ASN A 142 -4.04 15.19 12.72
CA ASN A 142 -2.86 14.33 12.82
C ASN A 142 -2.99 12.99 12.08
N LEU A 143 -3.89 12.88 11.09
CA LEU A 143 -4.00 11.66 10.31
C LEU A 143 -2.78 11.47 9.40
N SER A 144 -2.00 10.42 9.64
CA SER A 144 -0.95 9.97 8.73
C SER A 144 -1.50 8.89 7.80
N LEU A 145 -1.25 9.02 6.51
CA LEU A 145 -1.68 8.09 5.46
C LEU A 145 -0.49 7.70 4.59
N ASN A 146 -0.44 6.42 4.21
CA ASN A 146 0.50 5.94 3.20
C ASN A 146 -0.11 4.81 2.38
N VAL A 147 0.26 4.74 1.11
CA VAL A 147 -0.24 3.75 0.15
C VAL A 147 0.92 3.21 -0.66
N SER A 148 0.90 1.91 -0.95
CA SER A 148 1.83 1.25 -1.86
C SER A 148 1.09 0.27 -2.75
N HIS A 149 1.65 -0.05 -3.91
CA HIS A 149 1.14 -1.09 -4.78
C HIS A 149 2.27 -1.80 -5.51
N GLN A 150 2.22 -3.13 -5.53
CA GLN A 150 3.13 -3.96 -6.30
C GLN A 150 2.54 -5.35 -6.47
N GLY A 151 2.93 -6.02 -7.55
CA GLY A 151 2.43 -7.33 -7.86
C GLY A 151 0.92 -7.27 -8.02
N ASP A 152 0.21 -7.90 -7.09
CA ASP A 152 -1.23 -8.13 -7.19
C ASP A 152 -2.06 -7.25 -6.26
N PHE A 153 -1.41 -6.51 -5.35
CA PHE A 153 -2.06 -5.79 -4.25
C PHE A 153 -1.74 -4.31 -4.22
N THR A 154 -2.75 -3.51 -3.90
CA THR A 154 -2.58 -2.16 -3.38
C THR A 154 -2.87 -2.20 -1.88
N VAL A 155 -1.98 -1.63 -1.08
CA VAL A 155 -2.07 -1.61 0.38
C VAL A 155 -2.07 -0.19 0.90
N LEU A 156 -2.80 0.05 2.00
CA LEU A 156 -2.88 1.33 2.67
C LEU A 156 -2.69 1.16 4.18
N SER A 157 -1.98 2.11 4.78
CA SER A 157 -1.87 2.29 6.21
C SER A 157 -2.34 3.69 6.60
N ALA A 158 -3.16 3.79 7.63
CA ALA A 158 -3.49 5.06 8.27
C ALA A 158 -3.33 5.00 9.79
N SER A 159 -2.92 6.11 10.40
CA SER A 159 -2.82 6.23 11.86
C SER A 159 -2.93 7.68 12.32
N PHE A 160 -3.61 7.91 13.44
CA PHE A 160 -3.57 9.20 14.14
C PHE A 160 -2.38 9.35 15.08
N GLN A 161 -1.87 8.22 15.59
CA GLN A 161 -0.80 8.19 16.58
C GLN A 161 0.58 8.20 15.91
N PHE A 162 0.72 7.42 14.83
CA PHE A 162 2.01 7.21 14.20
C PHE A 162 2.10 7.96 12.88
N GLU A 163 3.28 8.46 12.54
CA GLU A 163 3.60 8.63 11.13
C GLU A 163 3.85 7.27 10.51
N THR A 164 3.09 6.94 9.49
CA THR A 164 3.10 5.60 8.91
C THR A 164 3.67 5.57 7.50
N GLY A 165 4.40 4.50 7.22
CA GLY A 165 4.78 4.08 5.88
C GLY A 165 4.41 2.62 5.68
N ILE A 166 3.94 2.27 4.49
CA ILE A 166 3.61 0.91 4.12
C ILE A 166 4.25 0.58 2.78
N ASP A 167 4.74 -0.64 2.65
CA ASP A 167 5.19 -1.15 1.38
C ASP A 167 4.69 -2.58 1.14
N VAL A 168 4.58 -2.95 -0.13
CA VAL A 168 4.23 -4.29 -0.56
C VAL A 168 5.18 -4.72 -1.65
N MET A 169 5.73 -5.92 -1.55
CA MET A 169 6.63 -6.52 -2.53
C MET A 169 6.08 -7.88 -2.95
N LYS A 170 6.16 -8.22 -4.23
CA LYS A 170 5.90 -9.58 -4.72
C LYS A 170 7.23 -10.24 -5.02
N VAL A 171 7.46 -11.42 -4.46
CA VAL A 171 8.61 -12.24 -4.83
C VAL A 171 8.28 -12.88 -6.17
N ASP A 172 8.78 -12.28 -7.25
CA ASP A 172 8.52 -12.69 -8.64
C ASP A 172 9.84 -12.62 -9.41
N TRP A 173 10.75 -13.56 -9.12
CA TRP A 173 12.01 -13.68 -9.82
C TRP A 173 11.84 -14.60 -11.02
N LEU A 174 11.92 -14.03 -12.21
CA LEU A 174 11.73 -14.74 -13.47
C LEU A 174 13.03 -15.32 -14.04
N GLY A 175 14.12 -15.36 -13.25
CA GLY A 175 15.42 -15.89 -13.72
C GLY A 175 15.98 -15.17 -14.94
N LYS A 176 15.61 -13.90 -15.16
CA LYS A 176 15.99 -13.15 -16.37
C LYS A 176 17.46 -12.75 -16.40
N GLU A 177 18.07 -12.69 -15.23
CA GLU A 177 19.49 -12.40 -15.04
C GLU A 177 20.03 -13.29 -13.92
N ASP A 178 21.36 -13.36 -13.81
CA ASP A 178 22.04 -14.08 -12.74
C ASP A 178 21.81 -13.42 -11.38
N LEU A 179 21.53 -14.22 -10.33
CA LEU A 179 21.17 -13.68 -9.02
C LEU A 179 22.33 -12.90 -8.39
N ASP A 180 23.56 -13.38 -8.54
CA ASP A 180 24.74 -12.70 -8.00
C ASP A 180 24.95 -11.35 -8.68
N GLN A 181 24.75 -11.29 -10.00
CA GLN A 181 24.80 -10.05 -10.75
C GLN A 181 23.73 -9.06 -10.29
N PHE A 182 22.50 -9.52 -10.05
CA PHE A 182 21.44 -8.68 -9.49
C PHE A 182 21.80 -8.14 -8.11
N PHE A 183 22.23 -9.01 -7.19
CA PHE A 183 22.66 -8.60 -5.86
C PHE A 183 23.87 -7.65 -5.87
N TYR A 184 24.77 -7.80 -6.84
CA TYR A 184 25.87 -6.86 -7.04
C TYR A 184 25.36 -5.46 -7.38
N THR A 185 24.36 -5.32 -8.27
CA THR A 185 23.78 -4.00 -8.59
C THR A 185 23.09 -3.35 -7.39
N MET A 186 22.48 -4.16 -6.52
CA MET A 186 21.77 -3.69 -5.32
C MET A 186 22.68 -3.52 -4.10
N ARG A 187 23.99 -3.84 -4.21
CA ARG A 187 24.93 -3.89 -3.08
C ARG A 187 24.94 -2.65 -2.21
N LYS A 188 24.79 -1.47 -2.83
CA LYS A 188 24.83 -0.15 -2.18
C LYS A 188 23.58 0.16 -1.35
N GLN A 189 22.51 -0.61 -1.49
CA GLN A 189 21.22 -0.36 -0.84
C GLN A 189 21.12 -0.99 0.55
N PHE A 190 22.01 -1.93 0.86
CA PHE A 190 22.00 -2.67 2.12
C PHE A 190 23.36 -2.67 2.81
N THR A 191 23.30 -2.91 4.11
CA THR A 191 24.47 -2.97 4.99
C THR A 191 25.13 -4.35 4.93
N ASP A 192 26.32 -4.47 5.51
CA ASP A 192 27.05 -5.75 5.52
C ASP A 192 26.38 -6.80 6.41
N TYR A 193 25.63 -6.37 7.44
CA TYR A 193 24.79 -7.28 8.22
C TYR A 193 23.59 -7.77 7.40
N GLU A 194 22.88 -6.87 6.73
CA GLU A 194 21.71 -7.21 5.92
C GLU A 194 22.11 -8.16 4.79
N TRP A 195 23.23 -7.91 4.11
CA TRP A 195 23.74 -8.84 3.10
C TRP A 195 24.12 -10.20 3.68
N ARG A 196 24.70 -10.27 4.89
CA ARG A 196 24.92 -11.55 5.57
C ARG A 196 23.61 -12.26 5.90
N SER A 197 22.59 -11.52 6.33
CA SER A 197 21.25 -12.03 6.61
C SER A 197 20.56 -12.56 5.34
N ILE A 198 20.75 -11.89 4.20
CA ILE A 198 20.22 -12.29 2.89
C ILE A 198 20.95 -13.55 2.38
N ARG A 199 22.28 -13.57 2.46
CA ARG A 199 23.13 -14.64 1.90
C ARG A 199 23.30 -15.87 2.78
N LYS A 200 22.74 -15.89 3.99
CA LYS A 200 22.85 -17.05 4.89
C LYS A 200 22.07 -18.27 4.39
N PHE A 201 21.07 -18.05 3.54
CA PHE A 201 20.20 -19.10 3.00
C PHE A 201 20.88 -19.89 1.88
N PHE A 202 20.54 -21.17 1.77
CA PHE A 202 21.19 -22.09 0.84
C PHE A 202 20.65 -21.97 -0.59
N THR A 203 19.34 -21.71 -0.75
CA THR A 203 18.71 -21.62 -2.07
C THR A 203 18.60 -20.18 -2.55
N GLU A 204 18.65 -19.99 -3.89
CA GLU A 204 18.43 -18.69 -4.52
C GLU A 204 17.05 -18.09 -4.19
N GLU A 205 16.03 -18.94 -4.14
CA GLU A 205 14.66 -18.53 -3.80
C GLU A 205 14.57 -17.93 -2.39
N GLU A 206 15.13 -18.61 -1.39
CA GLU A 206 15.17 -18.10 -0.01
C GLU A 206 16.01 -16.81 0.10
N GLN A 207 17.12 -16.71 -0.64
CA GLN A 207 17.93 -15.48 -0.68
C GLN A 207 17.13 -14.32 -1.30
N LEU A 208 16.38 -14.57 -2.37
CA LEU A 208 15.50 -13.57 -3.00
C LEU A 208 14.36 -13.14 -2.08
N GLU A 209 13.73 -14.09 -1.41
CA GLU A 209 12.71 -13.80 -0.39
C GLU A 209 13.28 -12.90 0.71
N ALA A 210 14.46 -13.25 1.25
CA ALA A 210 15.15 -12.44 2.24
C ALA A 210 15.50 -11.05 1.71
N PHE A 211 15.95 -10.95 0.46
CA PHE A 211 16.24 -9.68 -0.21
C PHE A 211 14.98 -8.79 -0.28
N TYR A 212 13.89 -9.30 -0.84
CA TYR A 212 12.64 -8.55 -0.97
C TYR A 212 12.06 -8.19 0.40
N ARG A 213 12.29 -9.03 1.41
CA ARG A 213 11.94 -8.77 2.80
C ARG A 213 12.68 -7.54 3.34
N HIS A 214 14.00 -7.50 3.23
CA HIS A 214 14.78 -6.34 3.63
C HIS A 214 14.42 -5.08 2.82
N TRP A 215 14.19 -5.23 1.52
CA TRP A 215 13.79 -4.13 0.65
C TRP A 215 12.45 -3.51 1.08
N CYS A 216 11.43 -4.34 1.28
CA CYS A 216 10.10 -3.91 1.73
C CYS A 216 10.17 -3.15 3.07
N LEU A 217 11.01 -3.61 4.00
CA LEU A 217 11.24 -2.91 5.28
C LEU A 217 11.82 -1.51 5.08
N LYS A 218 12.89 -1.39 4.28
CA LYS A 218 13.54 -0.12 3.99
C LYS A 218 12.60 0.86 3.29
N GLU A 219 11.84 0.39 2.29
CA GLU A 219 10.85 1.21 1.58
C GLU A 219 9.75 1.71 2.51
N SER A 220 9.21 0.83 3.38
CA SER A 220 8.19 1.23 4.35
C SER A 220 8.72 2.31 5.31
N TYR A 221 9.97 2.19 5.76
CA TYR A 221 10.65 3.16 6.63
C TYR A 221 10.83 4.51 5.94
N VAL A 222 11.38 4.51 4.73
CA VAL A 222 11.60 5.73 3.94
C VAL A 222 10.29 6.45 3.64
N LYS A 223 9.21 5.70 3.38
CA LYS A 223 7.86 6.25 3.19
C LYS A 223 7.25 6.85 4.45
N ALA A 224 7.54 6.26 5.62
CA ALA A 224 7.14 6.82 6.90
C ALA A 224 7.79 8.18 7.13
N LEU A 225 9.12 8.27 6.92
CA LEU A 225 9.88 9.51 7.04
C LEU A 225 9.55 10.55 5.95
N GLY A 226 9.00 10.13 4.82
CA GLY A 226 8.69 11.04 3.70
C GLY A 226 9.93 11.57 2.98
N ILE A 227 11.09 10.93 3.15
CA ILE A 227 12.37 11.42 2.61
C ILE A 227 12.67 10.93 1.19
N GLY A 228 11.96 9.91 0.69
CA GLY A 228 12.18 9.31 -0.63
C GLY A 228 13.43 8.43 -0.72
N ILE A 229 13.54 7.63 -1.78
CA ILE A 229 14.57 6.57 -1.95
C ILE A 229 15.97 7.15 -2.27
N ALA A 230 16.06 8.42 -2.66
CA ALA A 230 17.34 9.06 -3.03
C ALA A 230 18.33 9.25 -1.86
N ASN A 231 18.00 8.79 -0.65
CA ASN A 231 18.87 8.86 0.52
C ASN A 231 19.72 7.59 0.66
N ASP A 232 20.83 7.69 1.39
CA ASP A 232 21.67 6.54 1.68
C ASP A 232 20.92 5.52 2.55
N LEU A 233 20.39 4.47 1.91
CA LEU A 233 19.66 3.39 2.57
C LEU A 233 20.52 2.59 3.55
N ARG A 234 21.86 2.77 3.55
CA ARG A 234 22.77 2.12 4.51
C ARG A 234 22.83 2.84 5.86
N ALA A 235 22.25 4.04 5.97
CA ALA A 235 22.17 4.79 7.23
C ALA A 235 21.37 4.06 8.32
N PHE A 236 20.49 3.14 7.93
CA PHE A 236 19.67 2.32 8.81
C PHE A 236 19.84 0.84 8.50
N GLU A 237 19.82 0.02 9.54
CA GLU A 237 19.99 -1.44 9.45
C GLU A 237 18.82 -2.18 10.10
N PHE A 238 18.22 -3.11 9.37
CA PHE A 238 17.11 -3.94 9.86
C PHE A 238 17.58 -5.31 10.34
N HIS A 239 16.99 -5.78 11.44
CA HIS A 239 17.22 -7.10 12.04
C HIS A 239 15.91 -7.91 12.08
N PRO A 240 15.45 -8.48 10.95
CA PRO A 240 14.21 -9.26 10.91
C PRO A 240 14.34 -10.56 11.70
N GLN A 241 13.29 -10.97 12.41
CA GLN A 241 13.26 -12.26 13.10
C GLN A 241 13.01 -13.42 12.12
N GLU A 242 13.58 -14.59 12.41
CA GLU A 242 13.63 -15.75 11.50
C GLU A 242 12.26 -16.44 11.29
N ASP A 243 11.34 -16.31 12.25
CA ASP A 243 10.04 -17.03 12.26
C ASP A 243 8.93 -16.43 11.35
N ASP A 244 9.25 -15.42 10.54
CA ASP A 244 8.30 -14.95 9.53
C ASP A 244 8.60 -15.62 8.19
N VAL A 245 7.91 -16.73 7.96
CA VAL A 245 7.86 -17.38 6.65
C VAL A 245 7.18 -16.41 5.68
N PRO A 246 7.87 -15.99 4.61
CA PRO A 246 7.32 -15.05 3.66
C PRO A 246 6.21 -15.72 2.82
N GLU A 247 5.05 -15.07 2.73
CA GLU A 247 4.09 -15.34 1.66
C GLU A 247 4.62 -14.75 0.34
N LYS A 248 4.05 -15.16 -0.80
CA LYS A 248 4.39 -14.59 -2.13
C LYS A 248 4.34 -13.06 -2.18
N HIS A 249 3.55 -12.45 -1.29
CA HIS A 249 3.44 -11.01 -1.12
C HIS A 249 3.87 -10.61 0.29
N LEU A 250 4.84 -9.70 0.38
CA LEU A 250 5.41 -9.20 1.61
C LEU A 250 4.85 -7.80 1.88
N VAL A 251 4.20 -7.60 3.03
CA VAL A 251 3.70 -6.29 3.43
C VAL A 251 4.41 -5.83 4.71
N ALA A 252 5.15 -4.73 4.61
CA ALA A 252 5.83 -4.10 5.73
C ALA A 252 5.15 -2.79 6.10
N VAL A 253 4.93 -2.56 7.40
CA VAL A 253 4.45 -1.29 7.93
C VAL A 253 5.46 -0.74 8.92
N ALA A 254 5.92 0.49 8.67
CA ALA A 254 6.72 1.29 9.57
C ALA A 254 5.84 2.31 10.32
N LEU A 255 6.05 2.44 11.63
CA LEU A 255 5.33 3.34 12.52
C LEU A 255 6.29 4.17 13.35
N ARG A 256 6.25 5.51 13.18
CA ARG A 256 6.98 6.48 13.99
C ARG A 256 6.05 7.11 15.01
N PRO A 257 6.29 6.91 16.32
CA PRO A 257 5.57 7.66 17.34
C PRO A 257 5.80 9.14 17.08
N ARG A 258 4.74 9.93 17.17
CA ARG A 258 4.87 11.39 17.25
C ARG A 258 5.43 11.75 18.63
N ASP A 259 6.19 12.84 18.72
CA ASP A 259 6.91 13.28 19.94
C ASP A 259 6.03 13.44 21.19
N SER A 260 4.70 13.42 21.04
CA SER A 260 3.70 13.57 22.09
C SER A 260 3.11 12.26 22.64
N ILE A 261 3.61 11.07 22.23
CA ILE A 261 3.04 9.79 22.70
C ILE A 261 3.76 9.32 23.96
N ASP A 262 3.00 9.24 25.05
CA ASP A 262 3.43 8.60 26.30
C ASP A 262 3.38 7.07 26.12
N ASP A 263 4.54 6.41 26.16
CA ASP A 263 4.79 5.00 25.78
C ASP A 263 4.04 3.94 26.62
N SER A 264 3.27 4.37 27.64
CA SER A 264 2.73 3.50 28.70
C SER A 264 1.26 3.08 28.56
N SER A 265 0.54 3.51 27.52
CA SER A 265 -0.89 3.18 27.39
C SER A 265 -1.15 1.86 26.64
N THR A 266 -2.10 1.05 27.11
CA THR A 266 -2.60 -0.19 26.46
C THR A 266 -3.05 0.04 25.01
N ASN A 267 -3.46 1.27 24.69
CA ASN A 267 -3.94 1.71 23.38
C ASN A 267 -2.83 1.68 22.30
N THR A 268 -1.57 1.93 22.68
CA THR A 268 -0.43 1.95 21.74
C THR A 268 -0.17 0.56 21.15
N LYS A 269 -0.26 -0.51 21.97
CA LYS A 269 -0.05 -1.89 21.52
C LYS A 269 -1.14 -2.36 20.56
N GLU A 270 -2.41 -2.00 20.81
CA GLU A 270 -3.52 -2.32 19.91
C GLU A 270 -3.38 -1.62 18.55
N ASN A 271 -2.93 -0.36 18.54
CA ASN A 271 -2.70 0.37 17.29
C ASN A 271 -1.50 -0.15 16.48
N ILE A 272 -0.47 -0.67 17.14
CA ILE A 272 0.63 -1.40 16.49
C ILE A 272 0.13 -2.75 15.95
N ALA A 273 -0.80 -3.42 16.64
CA ALA A 273 -1.31 -4.72 16.23
C ALA A 273 -2.45 -4.67 15.20
N ALA A 274 -2.75 -3.50 14.62
CA ALA A 274 -3.83 -3.33 13.64
C ALA A 274 -3.69 -4.35 12.48
N PRO A 275 -4.69 -5.22 12.25
CA PRO A 275 -4.61 -6.27 11.23
C PRO A 275 -4.74 -5.69 9.82
N LEU A 276 -4.09 -6.34 8.85
CA LEU A 276 -4.28 -6.04 7.44
C LEU A 276 -5.57 -6.72 6.94
N VAL A 277 -6.57 -5.90 6.63
CA VAL A 277 -7.87 -6.38 6.14
C VAL A 277 -7.92 -6.27 4.62
N THR A 278 -8.27 -7.36 3.94
CA THR A 278 -8.47 -7.34 2.48
C THR A 278 -9.90 -6.90 2.17
N LEU A 279 -10.05 -5.85 1.35
CA LEU A 279 -11.33 -5.30 0.95
C LEU A 279 -11.82 -5.90 -0.37
N SER A 280 -13.13 -6.12 -0.48
CA SER A 280 -13.80 -6.34 -1.77
C SER A 280 -14.00 -5.02 -2.52
N PHE A 281 -14.44 -5.08 -3.79
CA PHE A 281 -14.77 -3.87 -4.54
C PHE A 281 -15.95 -3.13 -3.87
N GLN A 282 -16.96 -3.87 -3.42
CA GLN A 282 -18.13 -3.33 -2.72
C GLN A 282 -17.73 -2.60 -1.44
N ASP A 283 -16.77 -3.14 -0.67
CA ASP A 283 -16.23 -2.46 0.51
C ASP A 283 -15.49 -1.18 0.13
N LEU A 284 -14.71 -1.21 -0.96
CA LEU A 284 -13.91 -0.09 -1.44
C LEU A 284 -14.78 1.10 -1.86
N VAL A 285 -15.94 0.82 -2.49
CA VAL A 285 -16.86 1.85 -2.99
C VAL A 285 -18.08 2.08 -2.11
N SER A 286 -18.14 1.48 -0.91
CA SER A 286 -19.30 1.54 -0.01
C SER A 286 -19.77 2.97 0.31
N SER A 287 -18.82 3.90 0.35
CA SER A 287 -19.04 5.31 0.69
C SER A 287 -18.68 6.24 -0.47
N ALA A 288 -18.43 5.68 -1.66
CA ALA A 288 -17.96 6.43 -2.80
C ALA A 288 -19.11 7.19 -3.47
N VAL A 289 -18.89 8.49 -3.69
CA VAL A 289 -19.83 9.37 -4.38
C VAL A 289 -19.16 9.81 -5.67
N PRO A 290 -19.75 9.54 -6.85
CA PRO A 290 -19.27 10.08 -8.12
C PRO A 290 -19.37 11.61 -8.14
N PHE A 291 -18.31 12.28 -8.56
CA PHE A 291 -18.33 13.75 -8.74
C PHE A 291 -17.60 14.22 -10.00
N ASN A 292 -17.18 13.27 -10.86
CA ASN A 292 -16.62 13.56 -12.17
C ASN A 292 -17.34 12.78 -13.27
N VAL A 293 -17.41 13.38 -14.45
CA VAL A 293 -17.88 12.70 -15.67
C VAL A 293 -16.70 11.94 -16.28
N VAL A 294 -16.89 10.65 -16.56
CA VAL A 294 -15.88 9.79 -17.18
C VAL A 294 -16.43 9.31 -18.51
N ASP A 295 -15.60 9.36 -19.55
CA ASP A 295 -15.91 8.85 -20.89
C ASP A 295 -16.10 7.32 -20.86
N ASP A 296 -17.13 6.79 -21.53
CA ASP A 296 -17.40 5.36 -21.66
C ASP A 296 -16.21 4.59 -22.27
N ASN A 297 -15.42 5.23 -23.12
CA ASN A 297 -14.24 4.61 -23.74
C ASN A 297 -12.99 4.63 -22.85
N TYR A 298 -13.07 5.21 -21.64
CA TYR A 298 -11.91 5.44 -20.79
C TYR A 298 -11.20 4.15 -20.40
N TRP A 299 -11.91 3.02 -20.27
CA TRP A 299 -11.29 1.73 -19.95
C TRP A 299 -10.62 1.04 -21.14
N ASN A 300 -11.19 1.22 -22.33
CA ASN A 300 -10.74 0.53 -23.54
C ASN A 300 -9.43 1.09 -24.11
N LYS A 301 -9.01 2.28 -23.67
CA LYS A 301 -7.72 2.86 -24.07
C LYS A 301 -6.50 2.12 -23.51
N PHE A 302 -6.66 1.34 -22.45
CA PHE A 302 -5.55 0.67 -21.79
C PHE A 302 -5.26 -0.68 -22.43
N SER A 303 -3.97 -0.95 -22.64
CA SER A 303 -3.52 -2.25 -23.13
C SER A 303 -3.61 -3.33 -22.05
N VAL A 304 -3.98 -4.53 -22.44
CA VAL A 304 -3.79 -5.73 -21.61
C VAL A 304 -2.36 -6.21 -21.87
N LYS A 305 -1.54 -6.26 -20.82
CA LYS A 305 -0.24 -6.93 -20.93
C LYS A 305 -0.54 -8.42 -21.13
N SER A 306 -0.24 -8.96 -22.31
CA SER A 306 -0.23 -10.42 -22.50
C SER A 306 0.70 -11.01 -21.45
N GLU A 307 0.20 -11.92 -20.61
CA GLU A 307 1.06 -12.89 -19.94
C GLU A 307 1.67 -13.74 -21.05
N LYS A 308 2.85 -13.33 -21.56
CA LYS A 308 3.56 -14.02 -22.64
C LYS A 308 4.30 -15.23 -22.08
N PRO A 309 4.47 -16.26 -22.91
CA PRO A 309 4.31 -17.66 -22.54
C PRO A 309 5.42 -18.12 -21.59
N ASN A 310 5.12 -19.18 -20.81
CA ASN A 310 6.16 -20.02 -20.21
C ASN A 310 7.18 -20.31 -21.32
N LEU A 311 8.38 -19.74 -21.19
CA LEU A 311 9.50 -20.16 -21.98
C LEU A 311 9.80 -21.58 -21.52
N ALA A 312 9.54 -22.53 -22.43
CA ALA A 312 9.91 -23.93 -22.29
C ALA A 312 11.44 -24.05 -22.19
#